data_AF-A0A3Q8DCX1-F1
#
_entry.id   AF-A0A3Q8DCX1-F1
#
_cell.length_a   1.000
_cell.length_b   1.000
_cell.length_c   1.000
_cell.angle_alpha   90.00
_cell.angle_beta   90.00
_cell.angle_gamma   90.00
#
_symmetry.space_group_name_H-M   'P 1'
#
loop_
_entity.id
_entity.type
_entity.pdbx_description
1 polymer ?
#
loop_
_entity_poly.entity_id
_entity_poly.type
_entity_poly.pdbx_seq_one_letter_code
_entity_poly.pdbx_strand_id
1 'polypeptide(L)'
;MLTFYEIASINHRLLDISDTWADLWVCLHYLPVGIGRVRMLRYTNLVGSNLTFEQRGRLKEINIIAPSPVRNIILRRREIYPDDVYVFQSHSNRVKAEEKPVTVVAFNRALKLASSGVTTKNVTSKCA
;
A
#
# COMPACT_ATOMS: atom_id res chain seq x y z
N MET A 1 -9.58 14.73 7.71
CA MET A 1 -9.62 14.07 6.39
C MET A 1 -8.72 14.86 5.46
N LEU A 2 -7.93 14.18 4.62
CA LEU A 2 -7.12 14.84 3.60
C LEU A 2 -8.00 15.19 2.39
N THR A 3 -7.69 16.30 1.73
CA THR A 3 -8.30 16.64 0.44
C THR A 3 -7.69 15.77 -0.66
N PHE A 4 -8.39 15.65 -1.79
CA PHE A 4 -7.83 14.94 -2.96
C PHE A 4 -6.48 15.51 -3.40
N TYR A 5 -6.32 16.84 -3.39
CA TYR A 5 -5.05 17.50 -3.71
C TYR A 5 -3.93 17.09 -2.73
N GLU A 6 -4.21 17.04 -1.43
CA GLU A 6 -3.24 16.58 -0.43
C GLU A 6 -2.87 15.10 -0.66
N ILE A 7 -3.85 14.23 -0.92
CA ILE A 7 -3.62 12.81 -1.23
C ILE A 7 -2.70 12.65 -2.45
N ALA A 8 -3.00 13.36 -3.54
CA ALA A 8 -2.24 13.30 -4.78
C ALA A 8 -0.83 13.89 -4.63
N SER A 9 -0.69 15.02 -3.93
CA SER A 9 0.61 15.66 -3.67
C SER A 9 1.53 14.79 -2.81
N ILE A 10 0.97 14.14 -1.78
CA ILE A 10 1.70 13.18 -0.96
C ILE A 10 2.10 11.97 -1.82
N ASN A 11 1.20 11.44 -2.65
CA ASN A 11 1.51 10.32 -3.54
C ASN A 11 2.69 10.64 -4.48
N HIS A 12 2.67 11.81 -5.10
CA HIS A 12 3.73 12.25 -6.00
C HIS A 12 5.09 12.29 -5.30
N ARG A 13 5.15 12.86 -4.09
CA ARG A 13 6.39 12.90 -3.29
C ARG A 13 6.81 11.53 -2.75
N LEU A 14 5.88 10.61 -2.55
CA LEU A 14 6.23 9.24 -2.21
C LEU A 14 6.89 8.52 -3.39
N LEU A 15 6.54 8.83 -4.65
CA LEU A 15 7.20 8.24 -5.83
C LEU A 15 8.69 8.58 -5.86
N ASP A 16 9.07 9.79 -5.46
CA ASP A 16 10.48 10.20 -5.34
C ASP A 16 11.24 9.41 -4.27
N ILE A 17 10.53 8.83 -3.30
CA ILE A 17 11.13 8.02 -2.21
C ILE A 17 11.14 6.54 -2.58
N SER A 18 10.00 6.00 -3.05
CA SER A 18 9.84 4.62 -3.52
C SER A 18 8.47 4.44 -4.18
N ASP A 19 8.49 3.80 -5.35
CA ASP A 19 7.33 3.24 -6.03
C ASP A 19 6.38 2.47 -5.09
N THR A 20 6.94 1.65 -4.20
CA THR A 20 6.20 0.79 -3.27
C THR A 20 5.42 1.61 -2.25
N TRP A 21 5.98 2.72 -1.77
CA TRP A 21 5.26 3.62 -0.86
C TRP A 21 4.14 4.37 -1.56
N ALA A 22 4.39 4.84 -2.78
CA ALA A 22 3.38 5.52 -3.57
C ALA A 22 2.20 4.59 -3.88
N ASP A 23 2.48 3.37 -4.35
CA ASP A 23 1.46 2.38 -4.67
C ASP A 23 0.65 1.97 -3.43
N LEU A 24 1.32 1.76 -2.29
CA LEU A 24 0.67 1.42 -1.03
C LEU A 24 -0.28 2.54 -0.57
N TRP A 25 0.12 3.79 -0.75
CA TRP A 25 -0.71 4.95 -0.42
C TRP A 25 -1.98 5.01 -1.27
N VAL A 26 -1.86 4.81 -2.59
CA VAL A 26 -3.03 4.75 -3.49
C VAL A 26 -3.96 3.61 -3.09
N CYS A 27 -3.41 2.43 -2.79
CA CYS A 27 -4.24 1.31 -2.35
C CYS A 27 -5.01 1.61 -1.06
N LEU A 28 -4.40 2.30 -0.09
CA LEU A 28 -5.11 2.69 1.13
C LEU A 28 -6.23 3.71 0.88
N HIS A 29 -6.03 4.61 -0.08
CA HIS A 29 -7.05 5.60 -0.46
C HIS A 29 -8.31 4.94 -1.05
N TYR A 30 -8.12 3.91 -1.89
CA TYR A 30 -9.23 3.26 -2.60
C TYR A 30 -9.84 2.05 -1.87
N LEU A 31 -9.13 1.43 -0.93
CA LEU A 31 -9.57 0.20 -0.28
C LEU A 31 -10.27 0.47 1.05
N PRO A 32 -11.38 -0.23 1.36
CA PRO A 32 -12.12 -0.05 2.60
C PRO A 32 -11.47 -0.78 3.80
N VAL A 33 -10.14 -0.97 3.78
CA VAL A 33 -9.41 -1.71 4.82
C VAL A 33 -8.14 -0.97 5.23
N GLY A 34 -7.77 -1.12 6.50
CA GLY A 34 -6.57 -0.46 7.03
C GLY A 34 -5.25 -1.09 6.57
N ILE A 35 -4.16 -0.35 6.80
CA ILE A 35 -2.77 -0.72 6.49
C ILE A 35 -2.37 -2.14 6.89
N GLY A 36 -2.89 -2.66 8.00
CA GLY A 36 -2.58 -4.00 8.47
C GLY A 36 -3.01 -5.11 7.50
N ARG A 37 -4.05 -4.86 6.70
CA ARG A 37 -4.51 -5.75 5.63
C ARG A 37 -3.83 -5.43 4.30
N VAL A 38 -3.82 -4.16 3.89
CA VAL A 38 -3.29 -3.76 2.57
C VAL A 38 -1.83 -4.16 2.40
N ARG A 39 -0.98 -3.94 3.42
CA ARG A 39 0.45 -4.29 3.33
C ARG A 39 0.70 -5.80 3.19
N MET A 40 -0.27 -6.62 3.60
CA MET A 40 -0.15 -8.08 3.59
C MET A 40 -0.76 -8.70 2.34
N LEU A 41 -1.25 -7.89 1.41
CA LEU A 41 -1.77 -8.37 0.13
C LEU A 41 -0.70 -9.20 -0.58
N ARG A 42 -1.11 -10.38 -1.04
CA ARG A 42 -0.36 -11.27 -1.91
C ARG A 42 -0.96 -11.23 -3.31
N TYR A 43 -0.19 -11.58 -4.33
CA TYR A 43 -0.71 -11.64 -5.70
C TYR A 43 -1.85 -12.64 -5.86
N THR A 44 -1.87 -13.71 -5.05
CA THR A 44 -2.94 -14.72 -5.02
C THR A 44 -4.26 -14.20 -4.47
N ASN A 45 -4.28 -13.06 -3.78
CA ASN A 45 -5.52 -12.46 -3.27
C ASN A 45 -6.37 -11.82 -4.38
N LEU A 46 -5.80 -11.61 -5.58
CA LEU A 46 -6.50 -11.10 -6.74
C LEU A 46 -6.78 -12.24 -7.72
N VAL A 47 -8.07 -12.54 -7.95
CA VAL A 47 -8.52 -13.52 -8.94
C VAL A 47 -9.49 -12.84 -9.91
N GLY A 48 -9.07 -12.65 -11.15
CA GLY A 48 -9.80 -11.83 -12.11
C GLY A 48 -9.92 -10.39 -11.59
N SER A 49 -11.14 -9.95 -11.28
CA SER A 49 -11.43 -8.66 -10.65
C SER A 49 -11.73 -8.74 -9.16
N ASN A 50 -11.83 -9.94 -8.58
CA ASN A 50 -12.14 -10.10 -7.16
C ASN A 50 -10.86 -9.99 -6.32
N LEU A 51 -10.91 -9.14 -5.31
CA LEU A 51 -9.87 -8.98 -4.30
C LEU A 51 -10.38 -9.48 -2.95
N THR A 52 -9.69 -10.47 -2.41
CA THR A 52 -10.03 -11.12 -1.14
C THR A 52 -9.04 -10.72 -0.06
N PHE A 53 -9.54 -10.15 1.03
CA PHE A 53 -8.79 -9.96 2.27
C PHE A 53 -9.19 -11.04 3.26
N GLU A 54 -8.33 -12.05 3.40
CA GLU A 54 -8.53 -13.20 4.28
C GLU A 54 -8.86 -12.81 5.73
N GLN A 55 -9.57 -13.70 6.42
CA GLN A 55 -9.80 -13.57 7.85
C GLN A 55 -8.48 -13.48 8.60
N ARG A 56 -8.38 -12.53 9.54
CA ARG A 56 -7.17 -12.37 10.36
C ARG A 56 -7.52 -12.00 11.80
N GLY A 57 -7.35 -12.95 12.71
CA GLY A 57 -7.79 -12.80 14.10
C GLY A 57 -9.27 -12.46 14.16
N ARG A 58 -9.59 -11.28 14.71
CA ARG A 58 -10.97 -10.77 14.81
C ARG A 58 -11.49 -10.11 13.53
N LEU A 59 -10.64 -9.83 12.54
CA LEU A 59 -11.05 -9.23 11.28
C LEU A 59 -11.66 -10.30 10.38
N LYS A 60 -12.95 -10.17 10.06
CA LYS A 60 -13.67 -11.06 9.14
C LYS A 60 -13.14 -10.95 7.72
N GLU A 61 -13.23 -12.00 6.94
CA GLU A 61 -12.91 -11.95 5.51
C GLU A 61 -13.72 -10.84 4.80
N ILE A 62 -13.09 -10.17 3.83
CA ILE A 62 -13.74 -9.17 2.98
C ILE A 62 -13.45 -9.53 1.52
N ASN A 63 -14.50 -9.62 0.72
CA ASN A 63 -14.42 -9.82 -0.72
C ASN A 63 -14.99 -8.58 -1.42
N ILE A 64 -14.23 -7.99 -2.32
CA ILE A 64 -14.66 -6.81 -3.09
C ILE A 64 -14.25 -6.95 -4.55
N ILE A 65 -14.92 -6.19 -5.43
CA ILE A 65 -14.38 -5.91 -6.75
C ILE A 65 -13.24 -4.92 -6.60
N ALA A 66 -12.05 -5.29 -7.07
CA ALA A 66 -10.87 -4.43 -7.01
C ALA A 66 -11.11 -3.15 -7.82
N PRO A 67 -10.96 -1.95 -7.21
CA PRO A 67 -10.97 -0.71 -7.97
C PRO A 67 -9.90 -0.75 -9.06
N SER A 68 -10.20 -0.21 -10.26
CA SER A 68 -9.27 -0.25 -11.40
C SER A 68 -7.87 0.26 -11.06
N PRO A 69 -7.67 1.37 -10.30
CA PRO A 69 -6.33 1.80 -9.90
C PRO A 69 -5.59 0.74 -9.08
N VAL A 70 -6.27 0.10 -8.13
CA VAL A 70 -5.69 -0.95 -7.27
C VAL A 70 -5.33 -2.18 -8.09
N ARG A 71 -6.23 -2.65 -8.96
CA ARG A 71 -5.98 -3.80 -9.83
C ARG A 71 -4.77 -3.55 -10.74
N ASN A 72 -4.68 -2.37 -11.35
CA ASN A 72 -3.56 -2.02 -12.21
C ASN A 72 -2.23 -1.99 -11.45
N ILE A 73 -2.22 -1.46 -10.22
CA ILE A 73 -1.05 -1.50 -9.34
C ILE A 73 -0.62 -2.95 -9.06
N ILE A 74 -1.56 -3.81 -8.64
CA ILE A 74 -1.24 -5.21 -8.30
C ILE A 74 -0.66 -5.95 -9.51
N LEU A 75 -1.27 -5.80 -10.69
CA LEU A 75 -0.82 -6.46 -11.92
C LEU A 75 0.57 -5.95 -12.36
N ARG A 76 0.75 -4.62 -12.43
CA ARG A 76 2.04 -4.02 -12.79
C ARG A 76 3.15 -4.44 -11.83
N ARG A 77 2.89 -4.44 -10.52
CA ARG A 77 3.90 -4.85 -9.54
C ARG A 77 4.28 -6.33 -9.68
N ARG A 78 3.33 -7.20 -10.05
CA ARG A 78 3.61 -8.61 -10.33
C ARG A 78 4.52 -8.80 -11.53
N GLU A 79 4.38 -7.96 -12.55
CA GLU A 79 5.27 -7.98 -13.72
C GLU A 79 6.69 -7.50 -13.38
N ILE A 80 6.82 -6.46 -12.55
CA ILE A 80 8.11 -5.90 -12.15
C ILE A 80 8.83 -6.80 -11.13
N TYR A 81 8.08 -7.38 -10.20
CA TYR A 81 8.61 -8.20 -9.10
C TYR A 81 7.92 -9.59 -9.11
N PRO A 82 8.23 -10.45 -10.10
CA PRO A 82 7.54 -11.73 -10.28
C PRO A 82 7.78 -12.73 -9.15
N ASP A 83 8.92 -12.62 -8.46
CA ASP A 83 9.31 -13.50 -7.35
C ASP A 83 8.80 -13.02 -5.98
N ASP A 84 8.18 -11.83 -5.92
CA ASP A 84 7.64 -11.33 -4.66
C ASP A 84 6.39 -12.13 -4.24
N VAL A 85 6.31 -12.48 -2.95
CA VAL A 85 5.10 -13.10 -2.39
C VAL A 85 4.04 -12.05 -2.05
N TYR A 86 4.48 -10.91 -1.51
CA TYR A 86 3.61 -9.79 -1.15
C TYR A 86 3.64 -8.73 -2.25
N VAL A 87 2.49 -8.15 -2.56
CA VAL A 87 2.40 -6.99 -3.46
C VAL A 87 3.32 -5.87 -2.98
N PHE A 88 3.38 -5.64 -1.66
CA PHE A 88 4.23 -4.63 -1.04
C PHE A 88 5.34 -5.29 -0.22
N GLN A 89 6.19 -6.09 -0.87
CA GLN A 89 7.37 -6.70 -0.26
C GLN A 89 8.48 -5.65 -0.02
N SER A 90 9.28 -5.84 1.02
CA SER A 90 10.45 -5.01 1.28
C SER A 90 11.70 -5.63 0.68
N HIS A 91 12.41 -4.85 -0.15
CA HIS A 91 13.70 -5.26 -0.73
C HIS A 91 14.92 -4.65 0.00
N SER A 92 14.75 -4.15 1.23
CA SER A 92 15.87 -3.52 1.94
C SER A 92 16.94 -4.54 2.36
N ASN A 93 18.21 -4.15 2.32
CA ASN A 93 19.36 -5.03 2.63
C ASN A 93 19.26 -5.73 4.00
N ARG A 94 18.55 -5.14 4.97
CA ARG A 94 18.36 -5.70 6.33
C ARG A 94 17.38 -6.88 6.37
N VAL A 95 16.56 -7.06 5.33
CA VAL A 95 15.54 -8.13 5.23
C VAL A 95 15.58 -8.88 3.91
N LYS A 96 16.58 -8.64 3.04
CA LYS A 96 16.67 -9.29 1.72
C LYS A 96 16.71 -10.83 1.76
N ALA A 97 17.04 -11.40 2.93
CA ALA A 97 17.06 -12.85 3.14
C ALA A 97 15.68 -13.43 3.50
N GLU A 98 14.67 -12.58 3.74
CA GLU A 98 13.34 -13.00 4.18
C GLU A 98 12.23 -12.26 3.40
N GLU A 99 11.32 -13.02 2.80
CA GLU A 99 10.14 -12.52 2.11
C GLU A 99 9.17 -11.86 3.10
N LYS A 100 9.34 -10.55 3.32
CA LYS A 100 8.56 -9.79 4.30
C LYS A 100 7.86 -8.59 3.66
N PRO A 101 6.59 -8.34 4.01
CA PRO A 101 5.93 -7.12 3.60
C PRO A 101 6.56 -5.92 4.30
N VAL A 102 6.43 -4.76 3.66
CA VAL A 102 6.88 -3.49 4.23
C VAL A 102 6.30 -3.19 5.61
N THR A 103 7.08 -2.50 6.45
CA THR A 103 6.65 -2.16 7.82
C THR A 103 5.81 -0.89 7.88
N VAL A 104 4.79 -0.87 8.75
CA VAL A 104 3.98 0.33 9.02
C VAL A 104 4.85 1.48 9.55
N VAL A 105 5.88 1.15 10.33
CA VAL A 105 6.82 2.15 10.88
C VAL A 105 7.62 2.81 9.76
N ALA A 106 8.19 2.03 8.82
CA ALA A 106 8.92 2.59 7.69
C ALA A 106 8.01 3.44 6.80
N PHE A 107 6.80 2.96 6.53
CA PHE A 107 5.84 3.70 5.71
C PHE A 107 5.40 5.03 6.36
N ASN A 108 5.09 5.04 7.65
CA ASN A 108 4.74 6.27 8.37
C ASN A 108 5.91 7.28 8.41
N ARG A 109 7.17 6.81 8.43
CA ARG A 109 8.34 7.70 8.28
C ARG A 109 8.38 8.34 6.90
N ALA A 110 8.15 7.56 5.84
CA ALA A 110 8.06 8.08 4.47
C ALA A 110 6.92 9.11 4.33
N LEU A 111 5.74 8.83 4.91
CA LEU A 111 4.61 9.76 4.91
C LEU A 111 4.91 11.08 5.62
N LYS A 112 5.63 11.04 6.73
CA LYS A 112 6.07 12.25 7.44
C LYS A 112 6.96 13.13 6.54
N LEU A 113 7.86 12.52 5.77
CA LEU A 113 8.71 13.24 4.82
C LEU A 113 7.88 13.79 3.65
N ALA A 114 7.07 12.94 3.02
CA ALA A 114 6.29 13.31 1.84
C ALA A 114 5.23 14.39 2.12
N SER A 115 4.65 14.42 3.32
CA SER A 115 3.65 15.43 3.71
C SER A 115 4.22 16.77 4.14
N SER A 116 5.53 16.86 4.37
CA SER A 116 6.20 18.09 4.83
C SER A 116 5.99 19.25 3.86
N GLY A 117 5.33 20.34 4.29
CA GLY A 117 5.04 21.49 3.41
C GLY A 117 3.91 21.26 2.40
N VAL A 118 3.26 20.08 2.41
CA VAL A 118 1.99 19.86 1.70
C VAL A 118 0.81 20.23 2.59
N THR A 119 0.90 19.90 3.88
CA THR A 119 -0.17 20.11 4.85
C THR A 119 0.39 20.29 6.26
N THR A 120 -0.37 20.94 7.13
CA THR A 120 -0.09 21.06 8.57
C THR A 120 -0.64 19.88 9.38
N LYS A 121 -1.40 18.97 8.74
CA LYS A 121 -2.00 17.80 9.38
C LYS A 121 -0.96 16.73 9.70
N ASN A 122 -1.16 15.99 10.79
CA ASN A 122 -0.34 14.83 11.10
C ASN A 122 -0.72 13.64 10.20
N VAL A 123 0.03 13.45 9.12
CA VAL A 123 -0.25 12.40 8.12
C VAL A 123 0.31 11.06 8.58
N THR A 124 -0.55 10.05 8.60
CA THR A 124 -0.20 8.65 8.86
C THR A 124 -0.91 7.75 7.84
N SER A 125 -0.59 6.45 7.84
CA SER A 125 -1.25 5.45 7.00
C SER A 125 -2.76 5.32 7.22
N LYS A 126 -3.33 5.99 8.23
CA LYS A 126 -4.79 6.04 8.49
C LYS A 126 -5.48 7.24 7.80
N CYS A 127 -4.70 8.10 7.16
CA CYS A 127 -5.19 9.35 6.58
C CYS A 127 -5.43 9.29 5.07
N ALA A 128 -4.97 8.20 4.42
CA ALA A 128 -5.18 7.96 2.99
C ALA A 128 -6.67 7.98 2.66
#